data_AF-A0AAW6PED5-F1
#
_entry.id   AF-A0AAW6PED5-F1
#
_cell.length_a   1.000
_cell.length_b   1.000
_cell.length_c   1.000
_cell.angle_alpha   90.00
_cell.angle_beta   90.00
_cell.angle_gamma   90.00
#
_symmetry.space_group_name_H-M   'P 1'
#
loop_
_entity.id
_entity.type
_entity.pdbx_description
1 polymer ?
#
loop_
_entity_poly.entity_id
_entity_poly.type
_entity_poly.pdbx_seq_one_letter_code
_entity_poly.pdbx_strand_id
1 'polypeptide(L)'
;ATRAEMLAQFPGLRAPFWYLSDGGHFDNSGVYALLKREVDLIVASDCGADPRYLFEDLENLVRKAKIDYDADIEFIDPASLARVSSGDARTLLFGTPESISPDCGREYLLLARITYASHRRGTLLVVKPHRCDSPLLELPFDLVGYADRNPAFPQQGTDDQFFDESQWEAYHQLGLALGSVLSRDFLQRLPGWADLASIVTLTAVGQPAPANGPNRRQRIAQNVRTTLGVGLSASLVVALWQGLEQYRGNIADSESKYASQLEAIADLYAKGNKVSDALRTRIGHLENFASRNGLSVEFASDMRTLFERASAACANGAESADCDYLRQLTSDPHPNSPVQQYWFGFTPLPEDNPA
;
A
#
# COMPACT_ATOMS: atom_id res chain seq x y z
N ALA A 1 -16.82 -8.01 20.86
CA ALA A 1 -16.08 -7.41 19.74
C ALA A 1 -15.29 -8.46 18.96
N THR A 2 -14.31 -9.13 19.58
CA THR A 2 -13.37 -10.03 18.88
C THR A 2 -14.01 -11.15 18.05
N ARG A 3 -15.07 -11.81 18.54
CA ARG A 3 -15.78 -12.85 17.77
C ARG A 3 -16.53 -12.26 16.55
N ALA A 4 -17.06 -11.05 16.68
CA ALA A 4 -17.73 -10.36 15.58
C ALA A 4 -16.74 -9.96 14.48
N GLU A 5 -15.56 -9.45 14.87
CA GLU A 5 -14.47 -9.13 13.95
C GLU A 5 -13.92 -10.37 13.23
N MET A 6 -13.63 -11.45 13.97
CA MET A 6 -13.12 -12.70 13.41
C MET A 6 -14.09 -13.37 12.44
N LEU A 7 -15.40 -13.15 12.60
CA LEU A 7 -16.44 -13.77 11.79
C LEU A 7 -17.13 -12.79 10.83
N ALA A 8 -16.68 -11.54 10.76
CA ALA A 8 -17.36 -10.44 10.08
C ALA A 8 -18.88 -10.32 10.41
N GLN A 9 -19.26 -10.67 11.64
CA GLN A 9 -20.64 -10.64 12.13
C GLN A 9 -20.89 -9.37 12.95
N PHE A 10 -21.18 -8.27 12.26
CA PHE A 10 -21.41 -6.98 12.91
C PHE A 10 -22.90 -6.78 13.27
N PRO A 11 -23.20 -6.18 14.43
CA PRO A 11 -24.55 -5.75 14.74
C PRO A 11 -25.05 -4.77 13.67
N GLY A 12 -26.30 -4.93 13.22
CA GLY A 12 -26.90 -4.02 12.23
C GLY A 12 -27.18 -2.62 12.78
N LEU A 13 -27.71 -1.74 11.91
CA LEU A 13 -27.91 -0.29 12.14
C LEU A 13 -28.75 0.12 13.38
N ARG A 14 -29.35 -0.84 14.09
CA ARG A 14 -30.17 -0.60 15.30
C ARG A 14 -29.41 -0.85 16.60
N ALA A 15 -28.14 -1.22 16.53
CA ALA A 15 -27.33 -1.44 17.72
C ALA A 15 -26.90 -0.10 18.36
N PRO A 16 -26.78 -0.06 19.70
CA PRO A 16 -26.31 1.13 20.41
C PRO A 16 -24.81 1.41 20.21
N PHE A 17 -24.05 0.44 19.69
CA PHE A 17 -22.61 0.54 19.47
C PHE A 17 -22.26 0.19 18.02
N TRP A 18 -21.39 1.00 17.42
CA TRP A 18 -21.00 0.92 16.02
C TRP A 18 -19.50 0.66 15.93
N TYR A 19 -19.11 -0.21 15.01
CA TYR A 19 -17.70 -0.45 14.70
C TYR A 19 -17.25 0.59 13.69
N LEU A 20 -16.25 1.38 14.07
CA LEU A 20 -15.64 2.38 13.20
C LEU A 20 -14.18 1.96 12.97
N SER A 21 -13.85 1.68 11.71
CA SER A 21 -12.48 1.45 11.28
C SER A 21 -11.92 2.68 10.58
N ASP A 22 -10.60 2.70 10.41
CA ASP A 22 -9.95 3.65 9.51
C ASP A 22 -10.48 3.49 8.06
N GLY A 23 -10.51 4.60 7.33
CA GLY A 23 -11.04 4.67 5.96
C GLY A 23 -10.14 4.02 4.91
N GLY A 24 -8.83 3.95 5.17
CA GLY A 24 -7.83 3.38 4.26
C GLY A 24 -8.04 1.91 3.98
N HIS A 25 -8.71 1.17 4.87
CA HIS A 25 -9.14 -0.22 4.62
C HIS A 25 -10.17 -0.35 3.49
N PHE A 26 -10.87 0.73 3.16
CA PHE A 26 -11.89 0.74 2.11
C PHE A 26 -11.43 1.51 0.87
N ASP A 27 -11.04 2.77 1.03
CA ASP A 27 -10.57 3.67 -0.03
C ASP A 27 -9.53 4.63 0.54
N ASN A 28 -8.26 4.40 0.22
CA ASN A 28 -7.16 5.24 0.67
C ASN A 28 -7.06 6.57 -0.12
N SER A 29 -7.83 6.73 -1.21
CA SER A 29 -7.80 7.95 -2.03
C SER A 29 -8.71 9.07 -1.50
N GLY A 30 -9.75 8.73 -0.73
CA GLY A 30 -10.81 9.65 -0.32
C GLY A 30 -11.76 10.10 -1.45
N VAL A 31 -11.55 9.62 -2.69
CA VAL A 31 -12.34 10.00 -3.87
C VAL A 31 -13.70 9.30 -3.90
N TYR A 32 -13.82 8.12 -3.31
CA TYR A 32 -15.05 7.33 -3.36
C TYR A 32 -16.31 8.10 -2.90
N ALA A 33 -16.19 8.89 -1.84
CA ALA A 33 -17.31 9.70 -1.32
C ALA A 33 -17.68 10.89 -2.22
N LEU A 34 -16.76 11.33 -3.08
CA LEU A 34 -16.97 12.38 -4.08
C LEU A 34 -17.65 11.82 -5.34
N LEU A 35 -17.34 10.58 -5.73
CA LEU A 35 -18.02 9.90 -6.84
C LEU A 35 -19.52 9.79 -6.58
N LYS A 36 -19.92 9.47 -5.35
CA LYS A 36 -21.34 9.44 -4.93
C LYS A 36 -22.08 10.77 -5.16
N ARG A 37 -21.35 11.89 -5.17
CA ARG A 37 -21.89 13.24 -5.37
C ARG A 37 -21.86 13.69 -6.82
N GLU A 38 -21.33 12.88 -7.73
CA GLU A 38 -21.18 13.18 -9.15
C GLU A 38 -20.52 14.55 -9.40
N VAL A 39 -19.36 14.75 -8.77
CA VAL A 39 -18.62 16.03 -8.82
C VAL A 39 -18.01 16.26 -10.21
N ASP A 40 -18.07 17.51 -10.69
CA ASP A 40 -17.60 17.88 -12.03
C ASP A 40 -16.05 17.83 -12.16
N LEU A 41 -15.32 18.23 -11.11
CA LEU A 41 -13.86 18.16 -11.04
C LEU A 41 -13.40 17.68 -9.65
N ILE A 42 -12.62 16.61 -9.64
CA ILE A 42 -11.96 16.05 -8.46
C ILE A 42 -10.45 16.21 -8.65
N VAL A 43 -9.78 16.77 -7.64
CA VAL A 43 -8.31 16.81 -7.59
C VAL A 43 -7.90 15.96 -6.40
N ALA A 44 -7.13 14.91 -6.67
CA ALA A 44 -6.67 13.95 -5.68
C ALA A 44 -5.14 13.94 -5.65
N SER A 45 -4.57 13.87 -4.46
CA SER A 45 -3.15 13.58 -4.26
C SER A 45 -3.04 12.11 -3.87
N ASP A 46 -2.31 11.31 -4.65
CA ASP A 46 -2.08 9.90 -4.36
C ASP A 46 -0.92 9.77 -3.36
N CYS A 47 -1.24 9.90 -2.08
CA CYS A 47 -0.28 9.85 -0.98
C CYS A 47 -0.16 8.48 -0.31
N GLY A 48 -0.72 7.42 -0.92
CA GLY A 48 -0.51 6.05 -0.46
C GLY A 48 0.95 5.60 -0.66
N ALA A 49 1.42 4.68 0.17
CA ALA A 49 2.76 4.11 0.04
C ALA A 49 2.84 3.21 -1.20
N ASP A 50 3.51 3.68 -2.25
CA ASP A 50 3.61 2.96 -3.51
C ASP A 50 5.03 3.07 -4.12
N PRO A 51 6.03 2.42 -3.49
CA PRO A 51 7.43 2.54 -3.91
C PRO A 51 7.71 2.01 -5.32
N ARG A 52 6.76 1.26 -5.90
CA ARG A 52 6.86 0.68 -7.24
C ARG A 52 5.95 1.33 -8.28
N TYR A 53 5.17 2.33 -7.88
CA TYR A 53 4.23 3.04 -8.76
C TYR A 53 3.27 2.06 -9.44
N LEU A 54 2.71 1.12 -8.68
CA LEU A 54 1.72 0.16 -9.15
C LEU A 54 0.30 0.73 -9.15
N PHE A 55 0.07 1.84 -8.46
CA PHE A 55 -1.23 2.52 -8.40
C PHE A 55 -2.37 1.63 -7.87
N GLU A 56 -2.10 0.78 -6.88
CA GLU A 56 -3.07 -0.18 -6.33
C GLU A 56 -4.31 0.53 -5.73
N ASP A 57 -4.10 1.64 -5.01
CA ASP A 57 -5.19 2.45 -4.46
C ASP A 57 -6.10 3.01 -5.55
N LEU A 58 -5.50 3.47 -6.66
CA LEU A 58 -6.23 3.99 -7.81
C LEU A 58 -6.96 2.88 -8.57
N GLU A 59 -6.35 1.70 -8.72
CA GLU A 59 -7.02 0.51 -9.28
C GLU A 59 -8.23 0.11 -8.45
N ASN A 60 -8.06 0.07 -7.12
CA ASN A 60 -9.14 -0.22 -6.18
C ASN A 60 -10.27 0.80 -6.29
N LEU A 61 -9.95 2.10 -6.39
CA LEU A 61 -10.92 3.16 -6.62
C LEU A 61 -11.70 2.95 -7.94
N VAL A 62 -11.01 2.69 -9.05
CA VAL A 62 -11.65 2.45 -10.37
C VAL A 62 -12.59 1.26 -10.29
N ARG A 63 -12.16 0.17 -9.65
CA ARG A 63 -12.99 -1.03 -9.47
C ARG A 63 -14.24 -0.74 -8.65
N LYS A 64 -14.11 -0.01 -7.54
CA LYS A 64 -15.22 0.38 -6.66
C LYS A 64 -16.18 1.35 -7.32
N ALA A 65 -15.68 2.33 -8.07
CA ALA A 65 -16.48 3.28 -8.83
C ALA A 65 -17.46 2.54 -9.76
N LYS A 66 -16.95 1.53 -10.47
CA LYS A 66 -17.75 0.72 -11.39
C LYS A 66 -18.76 -0.18 -10.68
N ILE A 67 -18.34 -0.91 -9.64
CA ILE A 67 -19.20 -1.89 -8.96
C ILE A 67 -20.30 -1.20 -8.15
N ASP A 68 -19.96 -0.14 -7.42
CA ASP A 68 -20.86 0.45 -6.41
C ASP A 68 -21.71 1.59 -6.97
N TYR A 69 -21.18 2.34 -7.94
CA TYR A 69 -21.81 3.56 -8.46
C TYR A 69 -22.10 3.54 -9.96
N ASP A 70 -21.80 2.45 -10.67
CA ASP A 70 -21.89 2.37 -12.13
C ASP A 70 -21.21 3.58 -12.81
N ALA A 71 -20.04 3.96 -12.26
CA ALA A 71 -19.22 5.07 -12.73
C ALA A 71 -17.93 4.54 -13.36
N ASP A 72 -17.71 4.89 -14.64
CA ASP A 72 -16.50 4.53 -15.36
C ASP A 72 -15.45 5.64 -15.24
N ILE A 73 -14.23 5.27 -14.86
CA ILE A 73 -13.06 6.17 -14.79
C ILE A 73 -12.08 5.76 -15.89
N GLU A 74 -11.86 6.63 -16.87
CA GLU A 74 -11.04 6.36 -18.05
C GLU A 74 -9.87 7.35 -18.13
N PHE A 75 -8.63 6.84 -18.09
CA PHE A 75 -7.43 7.67 -18.21
C PHE A 75 -7.23 8.21 -19.63
N ILE A 76 -6.90 9.49 -19.69
CA ILE A 76 -6.65 10.22 -20.93
C ILE A 76 -5.25 9.92 -21.46
N ASP A 77 -5.13 9.69 -22.76
CA ASP A 77 -3.85 9.56 -23.45
C ASP A 77 -3.14 10.93 -23.50
N PRO A 78 -1.98 11.09 -22.84
CA PRO A 78 -1.23 12.35 -22.84
C PRO A 78 -0.87 12.85 -24.24
N ALA A 79 -0.64 11.96 -25.21
CA ALA A 79 -0.32 12.34 -26.58
C ALA A 79 -1.49 13.09 -27.27
N SER A 80 -2.72 12.87 -26.80
CA SER A 80 -3.91 13.54 -27.33
C SER A 80 -4.13 14.93 -26.74
N LEU A 81 -3.56 15.22 -25.56
CA LEU A 81 -3.71 16.50 -24.86
C LEU A 81 -3.12 17.67 -25.64
N ALA A 82 -2.04 17.45 -26.40
CA ALA A 82 -1.42 18.49 -27.22
C ALA A 82 -2.39 19.13 -28.22
N ARG A 83 -3.39 18.36 -28.71
CA ARG A 83 -4.38 18.84 -29.69
C ARG A 83 -5.50 19.66 -29.07
N VAL A 84 -5.84 19.42 -27.80
CA VAL A 84 -7.01 20.02 -27.12
C VAL A 84 -6.61 21.12 -26.14
N SER A 85 -5.34 21.22 -25.80
CA SER A 85 -4.79 22.17 -24.82
C SER A 85 -4.31 23.49 -25.41
N SER A 86 -4.40 23.65 -26.73
CA SER A 86 -3.85 24.82 -27.45
C SER A 86 -2.35 25.05 -27.18
N GLY A 87 -1.58 23.97 -26.98
CA GLY A 87 -0.14 24.04 -26.77
C GLY A 87 0.30 24.40 -25.36
N ASP A 88 -0.53 24.19 -24.33
CA ASP A 88 -0.14 24.41 -22.94
C ASP A 88 1.04 23.49 -22.55
N ALA A 89 2.16 24.07 -22.12
CA ALA A 89 3.37 23.33 -21.78
C ALA A 89 3.19 22.34 -20.62
N ARG A 90 2.21 22.57 -19.73
CA ARG A 90 1.90 21.65 -18.62
C ARG A 90 1.36 20.31 -19.09
N THR A 91 0.97 20.17 -20.36
CA THR A 91 0.58 18.88 -20.94
C THR A 91 1.70 17.84 -20.87
N LEU A 92 2.96 18.29 -20.79
CA LEU A 92 4.14 17.44 -20.62
C LEU A 92 4.26 16.81 -19.23
N LEU A 93 3.47 17.27 -18.26
CA LEU A 93 3.45 16.74 -16.89
C LEU A 93 2.49 15.55 -16.75
N PHE A 94 1.69 15.27 -17.78
CA PHE A 94 0.74 14.17 -17.77
C PHE A 94 1.37 12.87 -18.24
N GLY A 95 1.15 11.83 -17.46
CA GLY A 95 1.44 10.44 -17.81
C GLY A 95 0.20 9.56 -17.69
N THR A 96 0.42 8.26 -17.86
CA THR A 96 -0.55 7.21 -17.55
C THR A 96 0.00 6.38 -16.38
N PRO A 97 -0.83 5.54 -15.73
CA PRO A 97 -0.34 4.62 -14.71
C PRO A 97 0.79 3.71 -15.21
N GLU A 98 0.85 3.43 -16.51
CA GLU A 98 1.91 2.63 -17.13
C GLU A 98 3.18 3.41 -17.47
N SER A 99 3.10 4.74 -17.62
CA SER A 99 4.25 5.57 -18.02
C SER A 99 4.94 6.21 -16.82
N ILE A 100 4.22 6.49 -15.74
CA ILE A 100 4.79 7.02 -14.50
C ILE A 100 5.39 5.86 -13.72
N SER A 101 6.66 5.98 -13.34
CA SER A 101 7.41 4.90 -12.69
C SER A 101 8.34 5.48 -11.62
N PRO A 102 9.03 4.64 -10.82
CA PRO A 102 10.04 5.14 -9.88
C PRO A 102 11.25 5.79 -10.56
N ASP A 103 11.47 5.50 -11.85
CA ASP A 103 12.54 6.09 -12.62
C ASP A 103 12.24 7.55 -12.93
N CYS A 104 13.31 8.34 -13.07
CA CYS A 104 13.14 9.78 -13.18
C CYS A 104 12.45 10.20 -14.49
N GLY A 105 11.21 10.64 -14.37
CA GLY A 105 10.41 11.29 -15.41
C GLY A 105 9.89 12.65 -14.97
N ARG A 106 9.33 13.38 -15.93
CA ARG A 106 8.71 14.71 -15.71
C ARG A 106 7.22 14.59 -15.38
N GLU A 107 6.65 13.42 -15.64
CA GLU A 107 5.23 13.13 -15.53
C GLU A 107 4.87 12.77 -14.09
N TYR A 108 3.91 13.51 -13.52
CA TYR A 108 3.38 13.27 -12.17
C TYR A 108 1.88 13.56 -12.07
N LEU A 109 1.25 13.96 -13.17
CA LEU A 109 -0.19 14.18 -13.25
C LEU A 109 -0.83 13.05 -14.06
N LEU A 110 -1.99 12.58 -13.60
CA LEU A 110 -2.86 11.71 -14.39
C LEU A 110 -4.19 12.43 -14.57
N LEU A 111 -4.71 12.41 -15.80
CA LEU A 111 -6.03 12.94 -16.10
C LEU A 111 -6.95 11.78 -16.47
N ALA A 112 -8.11 11.73 -15.85
CA ALA A 112 -9.16 10.79 -16.21
C ALA A 112 -10.50 11.49 -16.41
N ARG A 113 -11.28 10.96 -17.35
CA ARG A 113 -12.69 11.28 -17.51
C ARG A 113 -13.52 10.30 -16.70
N ILE A 114 -14.49 10.83 -15.96
CA ILE A 114 -15.47 10.04 -15.23
C ILE A 114 -16.79 10.11 -16.00
N THR A 115 -17.40 8.98 -16.28
CA THR A 115 -18.80 8.90 -16.74
C THR A 115 -19.63 8.32 -15.60
N TYR A 116 -20.50 9.13 -15.00
CA TYR A 116 -21.38 8.70 -13.92
C TYR A 116 -22.61 7.95 -14.45
N ALA A 117 -23.29 7.21 -13.58
CA ALA A 117 -24.55 6.52 -13.91
C ALA A 117 -25.64 7.45 -14.47
N SER A 118 -25.65 8.72 -14.03
CA SER A 118 -26.55 9.75 -14.56
C SER A 118 -26.19 10.23 -15.98
N HIS A 119 -25.13 9.69 -16.58
CA HIS A 119 -24.48 10.16 -17.81
C HIS A 119 -23.85 11.54 -17.71
N ARG A 120 -23.81 12.14 -16.52
CA ARG A 120 -22.98 13.32 -16.26
C ARG A 120 -21.51 12.94 -16.38
N ARG A 121 -20.72 13.91 -16.82
CA ARG A 121 -19.28 13.76 -16.91
C ARG A 121 -18.59 14.48 -15.76
N GLY A 122 -17.64 13.79 -15.16
CA GLY A 122 -16.70 14.35 -14.19
C GLY A 122 -15.28 14.26 -14.73
N THR A 123 -14.37 14.95 -14.06
CA THR A 123 -12.93 14.90 -14.34
C THR A 123 -12.19 14.58 -13.06
N LEU A 124 -11.24 13.65 -13.14
CA LEU A 124 -10.31 13.34 -12.06
C LEU A 124 -8.90 13.74 -12.48
N LEU A 125 -8.29 14.63 -11.70
CA LEU A 125 -6.87 14.91 -11.74
C LEU A 125 -6.22 14.19 -10.55
N VAL A 126 -5.27 13.30 -10.81
CA VAL A 126 -4.44 12.69 -9.78
C VAL A 126 -3.05 13.31 -9.83
N VAL A 127 -2.55 13.75 -8.68
CA VAL A 127 -1.17 14.17 -8.47
C VAL A 127 -0.45 13.02 -7.80
N LYS A 128 0.51 12.39 -8.49
CA LYS A 128 1.36 11.34 -7.93
C LYS A 128 2.65 11.98 -7.42
N PRO A 129 2.94 11.94 -6.10
CA PRO A 129 4.20 12.43 -5.56
C PRO A 129 5.38 11.77 -6.27
N HIS A 130 6.23 12.60 -6.86
CA HIS A 130 7.38 12.16 -7.64
C HIS A 130 8.54 13.12 -7.39
N ARG A 131 9.76 12.58 -7.25
CA ARG A 131 10.94 13.32 -6.77
C ARG A 131 11.86 13.83 -7.88
N CYS A 132 11.32 14.08 -9.06
CA CYS A 132 12.14 14.50 -10.20
C CYS A 132 11.85 15.92 -10.65
N ASP A 133 12.95 16.60 -10.96
CA ASP A 133 12.92 17.88 -11.63
C ASP A 133 12.29 17.73 -13.02
N SER A 134 11.59 18.78 -13.42
CA SER A 134 11.01 18.95 -14.74
C SER A 134 11.36 20.36 -15.22
N PRO A 135 11.36 20.64 -16.53
CA PRO A 135 11.54 22.01 -17.03
C PRO A 135 10.55 23.03 -16.44
N LEU A 136 9.46 22.56 -15.83
CA LEU A 136 8.42 23.38 -15.19
C LEU A 136 8.42 23.26 -13.65
N LEU A 137 9.36 22.52 -13.07
CA LEU A 137 9.41 22.21 -11.66
C LEU A 137 10.86 22.00 -11.21
N GLU A 138 11.38 22.94 -10.43
CA GLU A 138 12.67 22.82 -9.77
C GLU A 138 12.45 22.43 -8.30
N LEU A 139 13.09 21.36 -7.85
CA LEU A 139 13.02 20.94 -6.45
C LEU A 139 14.04 21.73 -5.60
N PRO A 140 13.65 22.21 -4.40
CA PRO A 140 14.58 22.85 -3.47
C PRO A 140 15.76 21.96 -3.07
N PHE A 141 16.91 22.59 -2.80
CA PHE A 141 18.17 21.89 -2.46
C PHE A 141 18.03 20.97 -1.24
N ASP A 142 17.34 21.42 -0.21
CA ASP A 142 17.09 20.67 1.02
C ASP A 142 16.18 19.45 0.80
N LEU A 143 15.17 19.57 -0.06
CA LEU A 143 14.32 18.46 -0.50
C LEU A 143 15.14 17.41 -1.26
N VAL A 144 15.96 17.84 -2.24
CA VAL A 144 16.86 16.93 -2.97
C VAL A 144 17.81 16.22 -2.01
N GLY A 145 18.43 16.96 -1.10
CA GLY A 145 19.30 16.39 -0.07
C GLY A 145 18.58 15.41 0.86
N TYR A 146 17.31 15.68 1.21
CA TYR A 146 16.48 14.75 1.98
C TYR A 146 16.20 13.47 1.20
N ALA A 147 15.81 13.58 -0.07
CA ALA A 147 15.52 12.44 -0.95
C ALA A 147 16.75 11.55 -1.16
N ASP A 148 17.95 12.13 -1.29
CA ASP A 148 19.21 11.39 -1.41
C ASP A 148 19.51 10.53 -0.17
N ARG A 149 19.11 11.01 1.03
CA ARG A 149 19.28 10.28 2.29
C ARG A 149 18.13 9.29 2.58
N ASN A 150 17.00 9.44 1.91
CA ASN A 150 15.78 8.66 2.16
C ASN A 150 15.25 8.06 0.84
N PRO A 151 15.78 6.91 0.37
CA PRO A 151 15.43 6.35 -0.94
C PRO A 151 13.96 5.98 -1.13
N ALA A 152 13.22 5.78 -0.03
CA ALA A 152 11.79 5.50 -0.07
C ALA A 152 10.94 6.77 -0.26
N PHE A 153 11.48 7.97 -0.04
CA PHE A 153 10.78 9.23 -0.30
C PHE A 153 10.49 9.39 -1.81
N PRO A 154 9.31 9.87 -2.22
CA PRO A 154 8.17 10.29 -1.41
C PRO A 154 7.12 9.19 -1.15
N GLN A 155 7.46 7.93 -1.40
CA GLN A 155 6.60 6.75 -1.28
C GLN A 155 6.87 5.98 0.03
N GLN A 156 7.22 6.70 1.12
CA GLN A 156 7.47 6.08 2.42
C GLN A 156 6.19 5.41 2.96
N GLY A 157 6.37 4.36 3.75
CA GLY A 157 5.25 3.62 4.37
C GLY A 157 4.41 4.51 5.27
N THR A 158 3.08 4.28 5.27
CA THR A 158 2.11 5.04 6.08
C THR A 158 2.01 4.56 7.54
N ASP A 159 2.80 3.57 7.93
CA ASP A 159 2.89 3.06 9.31
C ASP A 159 3.48 4.10 10.27
N ASP A 160 4.35 4.98 9.76
CA ASP A 160 4.91 6.09 10.53
C ASP A 160 4.10 7.36 10.30
N GLN A 161 3.22 7.67 11.25
CA GLN A 161 2.38 8.88 11.22
C GLN A 161 3.01 10.06 11.96
N PHE A 162 4.19 9.90 12.56
CA PHE A 162 4.83 10.91 13.40
C PHE A 162 6.10 11.44 12.75
N PHE A 163 5.93 12.23 11.69
CA PHE A 163 7.06 12.80 10.95
C PHE A 163 7.94 13.67 11.84
N ASP A 164 9.26 13.52 11.70
CA ASP A 164 10.20 14.51 12.21
C ASP A 164 10.15 15.81 11.38
N GLU A 165 10.80 16.87 11.86
CA GLU A 165 10.79 18.18 11.20
C GLU A 165 11.30 18.09 9.75
N SER A 166 12.31 17.28 9.49
CA SER A 166 12.94 17.16 8.17
C SER A 166 12.05 16.41 7.18
N GLN A 167 11.39 15.35 7.62
CA GLN A 167 10.44 14.58 6.83
C GLN A 167 9.19 15.41 6.53
N TRP A 168 8.64 16.09 7.54
CA TRP A 168 7.48 16.95 7.37
C TRP A 168 7.77 18.06 6.36
N GLU A 169 8.88 18.79 6.52
CA GLU A 169 9.22 19.88 5.62
C GLU A 169 9.52 19.38 4.20
N ALA A 170 10.16 18.22 4.04
CA ALA A 170 10.38 17.63 2.71
C ALA A 170 9.07 17.29 1.99
N TYR A 171 8.09 16.69 2.67
CA TYR A 171 6.77 16.42 2.10
C TYR A 171 5.97 17.71 1.83
N HIS A 172 6.05 18.68 2.73
CA HIS A 172 5.41 19.98 2.59
C HIS A 172 5.96 20.74 1.36
N GLN A 173 7.28 20.85 1.23
CA GLN A 173 7.94 21.46 0.07
C GLN A 173 7.63 20.71 -1.23
N LEU A 174 7.62 19.37 -1.21
CA LEU A 174 7.26 18.58 -2.38
C LEU A 174 5.82 18.88 -2.82
N GLY A 175 4.89 18.95 -1.87
CA GLY A 175 3.50 19.29 -2.12
C GLY A 175 3.34 20.70 -2.71
N LEU A 176 4.04 21.69 -2.15
CA LEU A 176 4.05 23.06 -2.70
C LEU A 176 4.62 23.09 -4.12
N ALA A 177 5.71 22.37 -4.37
CA ALA A 177 6.36 22.30 -5.66
C ALA A 177 5.42 21.67 -6.70
N LEU A 178 4.94 20.44 -6.48
CA LEU A 178 4.04 19.74 -7.40
C LEU A 178 2.70 20.49 -7.59
N GLY A 179 2.21 21.14 -6.53
CA GLY A 179 0.99 21.93 -6.56
C GLY A 179 1.12 23.28 -7.28
N SER A 180 2.34 23.82 -7.42
CA SER A 180 2.58 25.16 -7.99
C SER A 180 2.03 25.33 -9.42
N VAL A 181 1.96 24.24 -10.20
CA VAL A 181 1.45 24.26 -11.58
C VAL A 181 -0.09 24.27 -11.66
N LEU A 182 -0.77 23.94 -10.55
CA LEU A 182 -2.21 23.76 -10.44
C LEU A 182 -2.97 25.08 -10.24
N SER A 183 -2.70 26.06 -11.09
CA SER A 183 -3.38 27.36 -11.04
C SER A 183 -4.89 27.21 -11.31
N ARG A 184 -5.68 28.18 -10.83
CA ARG A 184 -7.13 28.23 -11.08
C ARG A 184 -7.47 28.05 -12.58
N ASP A 185 -6.79 28.82 -13.44
CA ASP A 185 -6.98 28.78 -14.89
C ASP A 185 -6.60 27.44 -15.52
N PHE A 186 -5.64 26.72 -14.93
CA PHE A 186 -5.30 25.37 -15.35
C PHE A 186 -6.42 24.39 -15.00
N LEU A 187 -6.83 24.37 -13.73
CA LEU A 187 -7.88 23.47 -13.24
C LEU A 187 -9.21 23.67 -13.98
N GLN A 188 -9.58 24.91 -14.30
CA GLN A 188 -10.79 25.22 -15.06
C GLN A 188 -10.80 24.68 -16.51
N ARG A 189 -9.62 24.41 -17.09
CA ARG A 189 -9.51 23.89 -18.46
C ARG A 189 -9.57 22.36 -18.53
N LEU A 190 -9.24 21.67 -17.44
CA LEU A 190 -9.16 20.21 -17.40
C LEU A 190 -10.45 19.50 -17.82
N PRO A 191 -11.66 19.92 -17.41
CA PRO A 191 -12.88 19.27 -17.87
C PRO A 191 -13.04 19.30 -19.39
N GLY A 192 -12.76 20.44 -20.02
CA GLY A 192 -12.79 20.57 -21.48
C GLY A 192 -11.74 19.69 -22.17
N TRP A 193 -10.56 19.54 -21.56
CA TRP A 193 -9.52 18.64 -22.09
C TRP A 193 -9.93 17.18 -21.97
N ALA A 194 -10.41 16.75 -20.81
CA ALA A 194 -10.86 15.37 -20.57
C ALA A 194 -12.05 14.97 -21.46
N ASP A 195 -12.92 15.92 -21.80
CA ASP A 195 -14.04 15.70 -22.72
C ASP A 195 -13.59 15.47 -24.17
N LEU A 196 -12.59 16.21 -24.64
CA LEU A 196 -12.17 16.21 -26.04
C LEU A 196 -11.01 15.25 -26.34
N ALA A 197 -10.19 14.93 -25.34
CA ALA A 197 -9.04 14.07 -25.47
C ALA A 197 -9.44 12.59 -25.64
N SER A 198 -8.55 11.81 -26.27
CA SER A 198 -8.77 10.38 -26.39
C SER A 198 -8.33 9.67 -25.12
N ILE A 199 -9.05 8.61 -24.77
CA ILE A 199 -8.62 7.70 -23.70
C ILE A 199 -7.49 6.80 -24.19
N VAL A 200 -6.69 6.30 -23.26
CA VAL A 200 -5.65 5.30 -23.54
C VAL A 200 -6.30 4.07 -24.17
N THR A 201 -6.03 3.81 -25.45
CA THR A 201 -6.56 2.64 -26.18
C THR A 201 -5.48 1.57 -26.21
N LEU A 202 -5.60 0.54 -25.37
CA LEU A 202 -4.62 -0.55 -25.32
C LEU A 202 -4.88 -1.56 -26.46
N THR A 203 -3.91 -1.72 -27.35
CA THR A 203 -3.83 -2.86 -28.28
C THR A 203 -3.57 -4.14 -27.48
N ALA A 204 -4.40 -5.16 -27.66
CA ALA A 204 -4.12 -6.52 -27.19
C ALA A 204 -2.78 -6.99 -27.77
N VAL A 205 -1.78 -7.25 -26.91
CA VAL A 205 -0.52 -7.84 -27.35
C VAL A 205 -0.78 -9.33 -27.63
N GLY A 206 -0.59 -9.71 -28.90
CA GLY A 206 -0.60 -11.10 -29.34
C GLY A 206 0.54 -11.92 -28.71
N GLN A 207 0.20 -13.17 -28.38
CA GLN A 207 1.00 -14.35 -28.02
C GLN A 207 2.25 -14.20 -27.11
N PRO A 208 2.43 -15.12 -26.14
CA PRO A 208 3.58 -15.10 -25.24
C PRO A 208 4.88 -15.35 -26.02
N ALA A 209 5.88 -14.47 -25.80
CA ALA A 209 7.21 -14.65 -26.39
C ALA A 209 7.96 -15.79 -25.68
N PRO A 210 8.77 -16.59 -26.41
CA PRO A 210 9.48 -17.74 -25.84
C PRO A 210 10.55 -17.31 -24.84
N ALA A 211 10.73 -18.15 -23.82
CA ALA A 211 11.39 -17.85 -22.55
C ALA A 211 12.93 -17.63 -22.59
N ASN A 212 13.59 -17.49 -23.75
CA ASN A 212 15.04 -17.28 -23.80
C ASN A 212 15.47 -16.51 -25.07
N GLY A 213 15.77 -15.21 -24.97
CA GLY A 213 16.39 -14.41 -26.05
C GLY A 213 16.30 -12.87 -25.85
N PRO A 214 17.24 -12.06 -26.36
CA PRO A 214 17.77 -10.87 -25.67
C PRO A 214 17.02 -9.52 -25.89
N ASN A 215 17.22 -8.66 -24.88
CA ASN A 215 17.00 -7.22 -24.69
C ASN A 215 15.98 -6.38 -25.50
N ARG A 216 15.22 -5.62 -24.68
CA ARG A 216 14.09 -4.69 -24.87
C ARG A 216 14.22 -3.56 -25.92
N ARG A 217 15.30 -3.46 -26.70
CA ARG A 217 15.53 -2.33 -27.64
C ARG A 217 15.09 -2.57 -29.09
N GLN A 218 14.59 -3.75 -29.47
CA GLN A 218 14.24 -4.07 -30.87
C GLN A 218 12.75 -4.33 -31.14
N ARG A 219 11.84 -4.11 -30.18
CA ARG A 219 10.41 -4.40 -30.34
C ARG A 219 9.53 -3.19 -30.71
N ILE A 220 10.06 -2.21 -31.44
CA ILE A 220 9.25 -1.12 -32.00
C ILE A 220 9.30 -1.21 -33.53
N ALA A 221 8.52 -2.15 -34.09
CA ALA A 221 7.98 -2.06 -35.44
C ALA A 221 6.95 -3.18 -35.66
N GLN A 222 5.87 -2.83 -36.35
CA GLN A 222 4.94 -3.71 -37.10
C GLN A 222 3.62 -4.13 -36.44
N ASN A 223 2.59 -3.35 -36.79
CA ASN A 223 1.41 -3.74 -37.59
C ASN A 223 0.02 -3.50 -36.97
N VAL A 224 -0.72 -2.67 -37.69
CA VAL A 224 -2.12 -2.26 -37.60
C VAL A 224 -3.03 -3.31 -38.25
N ARG A 225 -4.13 -3.74 -37.60
CA ARG A 225 -5.50 -3.81 -38.18
C ARG A 225 -6.57 -4.45 -37.25
N THR A 226 -7.74 -3.79 -37.29
CA THR A 226 -9.14 -4.23 -37.10
C THR A 226 -9.65 -4.72 -35.73
N THR A 227 -10.31 -3.77 -35.04
CA THR A 227 -11.67 -3.77 -34.45
C THR A 227 -12.32 -5.08 -33.95
N LEU A 228 -12.63 -5.12 -32.65
CA LEU A 228 -13.99 -5.03 -32.07
C LEU A 228 -13.90 -5.18 -30.55
N GLY A 229 -14.66 -4.35 -29.84
CA GLY A 229 -14.52 -4.11 -28.41
C GLY A 229 -14.84 -5.30 -27.50
N VAL A 230 -14.31 -5.22 -26.28
CA VAL A 230 -14.96 -5.50 -24.98
C VAL A 230 -13.93 -5.09 -23.93
N GLY A 231 -14.32 -4.17 -23.05
CA GLY A 231 -13.46 -3.56 -22.03
C GLY A 231 -13.19 -4.51 -20.88
N LEU A 232 -12.01 -5.13 -20.90
CA LEU A 232 -11.23 -5.55 -19.74
C LEU A 232 -9.76 -5.41 -20.15
N SER A 233 -8.99 -4.57 -19.44
CA SER A 233 -7.58 -4.39 -19.77
C SER A 233 -6.82 -5.71 -19.51
N ALA A 234 -6.03 -6.14 -20.50
CA ALA A 234 -5.13 -7.28 -20.35
C ALA A 234 -4.12 -7.07 -19.20
N SER A 235 -3.78 -5.81 -18.93
CA SER A 235 -2.97 -5.38 -17.78
C SER A 235 -3.68 -5.62 -16.45
N LEU A 236 -5.02 -5.55 -16.35
CA LEU A 236 -5.71 -5.90 -15.11
C LEU A 236 -5.59 -7.41 -14.84
N VAL A 237 -5.69 -8.24 -15.88
CA VAL A 237 -5.56 -9.70 -15.71
C VAL A 237 -4.11 -10.09 -15.44
N VAL A 238 -3.14 -9.43 -16.09
CA VAL A 238 -1.72 -9.65 -15.85
C VAL A 238 -1.27 -9.05 -14.53
N ALA A 239 -1.79 -7.90 -14.08
CA ALA A 239 -1.51 -7.31 -12.77
C ALA A 239 -2.25 -8.04 -11.65
N LEU A 240 -3.46 -8.57 -11.88
CA LEU A 240 -4.11 -9.49 -10.95
C LEU A 240 -3.33 -10.80 -10.85
N TRP A 241 -2.83 -11.34 -11.97
CA TRP A 241 -2.02 -12.56 -11.98
C TRP A 241 -0.64 -12.34 -11.35
N GLN A 242 0.10 -11.32 -11.78
CA GLN A 242 1.40 -10.93 -11.24
C GLN A 242 1.29 -10.42 -9.81
N GLY A 243 0.21 -9.74 -9.45
CA GLY A 243 -0.11 -9.32 -8.09
C GLY A 243 -0.41 -10.51 -7.20
N LEU A 244 -1.15 -11.52 -7.67
CA LEU A 244 -1.33 -12.79 -6.96
C LEU A 244 -0.02 -13.59 -6.87
N GLU A 245 0.78 -13.61 -7.92
CA GLU A 245 2.04 -14.36 -7.99
C GLU A 245 3.17 -13.66 -7.23
N GLN A 246 3.11 -12.33 -7.09
CA GLN A 246 3.99 -11.52 -6.27
C GLN A 246 3.51 -11.38 -4.83
N TYR A 247 2.21 -11.45 -4.55
CA TYR A 247 1.70 -11.64 -3.20
C TYR A 247 2.08 -13.05 -2.71
N ARG A 248 1.90 -14.08 -3.53
CA ARG A 248 2.40 -15.44 -3.26
C ARG A 248 3.92 -15.52 -3.22
N GLY A 249 4.62 -14.75 -4.04
CA GLY A 249 6.07 -14.70 -4.11
C GLY A 249 6.70 -13.90 -2.96
N ASN A 250 6.05 -12.82 -2.50
CA ASN A 250 6.44 -12.07 -1.32
C ASN A 250 6.11 -12.86 -0.06
N ILE A 251 4.99 -13.61 -0.02
CA ILE A 251 4.71 -14.59 1.03
C ILE A 251 5.80 -15.68 0.99
N ALA A 252 6.10 -16.29 -0.15
CA ALA A 252 7.13 -17.33 -0.22
C ALA A 252 8.56 -16.83 0.07
N ASP A 253 8.91 -15.61 -0.33
CA ASP A 253 10.22 -14.98 -0.06
C ASP A 253 10.30 -14.49 1.39
N SER A 254 9.21 -13.98 1.96
CA SER A 254 9.13 -13.63 3.38
C SER A 254 9.10 -14.87 4.28
N GLU A 255 8.40 -15.94 3.88
CA GLU A 255 8.42 -17.26 4.52
C GLU A 255 9.81 -17.91 4.44
N SER A 256 10.52 -17.80 3.31
CA SER A 256 11.90 -18.29 3.16
C SER A 256 12.89 -17.51 4.01
N LYS A 257 12.78 -16.17 4.05
CA LYS A 257 13.58 -15.30 4.93
C LYS A 257 13.26 -15.55 6.39
N TYR A 258 12.00 -15.75 6.73
CA TYR A 258 11.54 -16.11 8.06
C TYR A 258 12.08 -17.49 8.48
N ALA A 259 11.96 -18.51 7.62
CA ALA A 259 12.47 -19.86 7.85
C ALA A 259 13.99 -19.88 8.04
N SER A 260 14.76 -19.14 7.23
CA SER A 260 16.22 -19.05 7.37
C SER A 260 16.66 -18.32 8.66
N GLN A 261 15.91 -17.31 9.11
CA GLN A 261 16.15 -16.65 10.40
C GLN A 261 15.80 -17.58 11.56
N LEU A 262 14.70 -18.33 11.47
CA LEU A 262 14.29 -19.32 12.45
C LEU A 262 15.31 -20.47 12.56
N GLU A 263 15.84 -20.95 11.43
CA GLU A 263 16.90 -21.95 11.37
C GLU A 263 18.19 -21.42 12.03
N ALA A 264 18.59 -20.17 11.76
CA ALA A 264 19.74 -19.55 12.40
C ALA A 264 19.59 -19.41 13.94
N ILE A 265 18.37 -19.16 14.42
CA ILE A 265 18.03 -19.13 15.86
C ILE A 265 18.14 -20.55 16.44
N ALA A 266 17.60 -21.56 15.77
CA ALA A 266 17.71 -22.96 16.18
C ALA A 266 19.17 -23.45 16.22
N ASP A 267 19.99 -23.01 15.26
CA ASP A 267 21.40 -23.39 15.14
C ASP A 267 22.26 -22.76 16.24
N LEU A 268 21.98 -21.50 16.61
CA LEU A 268 22.61 -20.82 17.75
C LEU A 268 22.24 -21.50 19.07
N TYR A 269 20.99 -21.97 19.19
CA TYR A 269 20.53 -22.72 20.34
C TYR A 269 21.23 -24.10 20.45
N ALA A 270 21.36 -24.81 19.33
CA ALA A 270 22.04 -26.11 19.27
C ALA A 270 23.55 -26.05 19.61
N LYS A 271 24.20 -24.89 19.37
CA LYS A 271 25.63 -24.67 19.63
C LYS A 271 25.97 -24.30 21.07
N GLY A 272 24.97 -24.13 21.95
CA GLY A 272 25.18 -23.96 23.38
C GLY A 272 23.92 -23.52 24.11
N ASN A 273 23.58 -24.21 25.21
CA ASN A 273 22.35 -24.04 26.01
C ASN A 273 22.26 -22.71 26.80
N LYS A 274 22.94 -21.63 26.38
CA LYS A 274 22.90 -20.33 27.05
C LYS A 274 22.28 -19.28 26.14
N VAL A 275 21.31 -18.54 26.68
CA VAL A 275 20.63 -17.44 25.99
C VAL A 275 21.58 -16.24 25.92
N SER A 276 22.47 -16.24 24.92
CA SER A 276 23.39 -15.12 24.67
C SER A 276 22.64 -13.85 24.21
N ASP A 277 23.23 -12.67 24.40
CA ASP A 277 22.68 -11.40 23.90
C ASP A 277 22.48 -11.39 22.38
N ALA A 278 23.31 -12.14 21.66
CA ALA A 278 23.16 -12.35 20.22
C ALA A 278 21.85 -13.08 19.87
N LEU A 279 21.46 -14.08 20.66
CA LEU A 279 20.20 -14.81 20.48
C LEU A 279 18.99 -13.90 20.76
N ARG A 280 19.03 -13.12 21.85
CA ARG A 280 17.98 -12.15 22.21
C ARG A 280 17.77 -11.13 21.09
N THR A 281 18.87 -10.60 20.55
CA THR A 281 18.85 -9.64 19.45
C THR A 281 18.22 -10.26 18.19
N ARG A 282 18.56 -11.52 17.87
CA ARG A 282 18.03 -12.22 16.69
C ARG A 282 16.53 -12.53 16.81
N ILE A 283 16.07 -12.93 17.98
CA ILE A 283 14.64 -13.14 18.27
C ILE A 283 13.87 -11.81 18.10
N GLY A 284 14.39 -10.71 18.64
CA GLY A 284 13.78 -9.40 18.47
C GLY A 284 13.74 -8.93 17.00
N HIS A 285 14.75 -9.25 16.19
CA HIS A 285 14.70 -8.99 14.75
C HIS A 285 13.63 -9.83 14.04
N LEU A 286 13.48 -11.11 14.41
CA LEU A 286 12.47 -11.99 13.85
C LEU A 286 11.05 -11.58 14.25
N GLU A 287 10.84 -11.14 15.48
CA GLU A 287 9.57 -10.60 15.98
C GLU A 287 9.15 -9.36 15.19
N ASN A 288 10.07 -8.40 15.03
CA ASN A 288 9.82 -7.20 14.23
C ASN A 288 9.53 -7.55 12.77
N PHE A 289 10.22 -8.54 12.20
CA PHE A 289 9.96 -9.01 10.84
C PHE A 289 8.57 -9.67 10.72
N ALA A 290 8.21 -10.54 11.65
CA ALA A 290 6.91 -11.22 11.68
C ALA A 290 5.75 -10.22 11.86
N SER A 291 5.93 -9.20 12.72
CA SER A 291 4.96 -8.13 12.91
C SER A 291 4.74 -7.32 11.63
N ARG A 292 5.82 -6.94 10.92
CA ARG A 292 5.74 -6.14 9.69
C ARG A 292 5.15 -6.90 8.49
N ASN A 293 5.19 -8.24 8.52
CA ASN A 293 4.72 -9.07 7.42
C ASN A 293 3.43 -9.85 7.74
N GLY A 294 2.76 -9.55 8.87
CA GLY A 294 1.51 -10.20 9.25
C GLY A 294 1.63 -11.66 9.73
N LEU A 295 2.84 -12.14 10.04
CA LEU A 295 3.16 -13.51 10.45
C LEU A 295 3.23 -13.67 11.99
N SER A 296 2.51 -12.84 12.74
CA SER A 296 2.65 -12.76 14.20
C SER A 296 2.11 -14.01 14.92
N VAL A 297 1.13 -14.70 14.32
CA VAL A 297 0.55 -15.94 14.86
C VAL A 297 1.51 -17.11 14.67
N GLU A 298 2.12 -17.20 13.48
CA GLU A 298 3.15 -18.17 13.12
C GLU A 298 4.39 -17.98 14.00
N PHE A 299 4.86 -16.74 14.17
CA PHE A 299 5.93 -16.39 15.10
C PHE A 299 5.65 -16.85 16.53
N ALA A 300 4.46 -16.55 17.07
CA ALA A 300 4.11 -16.97 18.42
C ALA A 300 4.08 -18.51 18.57
N SER A 301 3.61 -19.22 17.54
CA SER A 301 3.58 -20.70 17.50
C SER A 301 4.98 -21.31 17.40
N ASP A 302 5.83 -20.77 16.53
CA ASP A 302 7.19 -21.27 16.30
C ASP A 302 8.09 -20.97 17.50
N MET A 303 8.00 -19.77 18.08
CA MET A 303 8.73 -19.44 19.30
C MET A 303 8.27 -20.30 20.46
N ARG A 304 6.97 -20.57 20.61
CA ARG A 304 6.47 -21.52 21.62
C ARG A 304 7.05 -22.91 21.42
N THR A 305 7.05 -23.43 20.20
CA THR A 305 7.61 -24.76 19.87
C THR A 305 9.12 -24.82 20.13
N LEU A 306 9.86 -23.79 19.75
CA LEU A 306 11.29 -23.65 19.98
C LEU A 306 11.60 -23.59 21.49
N PHE A 307 10.80 -22.82 22.25
CA PHE A 307 10.97 -22.67 23.69
C PHE A 307 10.51 -23.89 24.51
N GLU A 308 9.49 -24.61 24.08
CA GLU A 308 9.10 -25.89 24.68
C GLU A 308 10.22 -26.92 24.53
N ARG A 309 10.83 -27.02 23.35
CA ARG A 309 12.01 -27.88 23.10
C ARG A 309 13.22 -27.44 23.92
N ALA A 310 13.43 -26.13 24.06
CA ALA A 310 14.47 -25.54 24.90
C ALA A 310 14.27 -25.84 26.40
N SER A 311 13.02 -25.74 26.89
CA SER A 311 12.67 -25.99 28.29
C SER A 311 12.81 -27.47 28.67
N ALA A 312 12.55 -28.39 27.73
CA ALA A 312 12.80 -29.82 27.90
C ALA A 312 14.29 -30.14 28.09
N ALA A 313 15.19 -29.35 27.48
CA ALA A 313 16.63 -29.45 27.72
C ALA A 313 17.04 -28.93 29.11
N CYS A 314 16.31 -27.97 29.68
CA CYS A 314 16.48 -27.49 31.06
C CYS A 314 15.99 -28.49 32.13
N ALA A 315 15.18 -29.48 31.77
CA ALA A 315 14.70 -30.51 32.72
C ALA A 315 15.80 -31.47 33.20
N ASN A 316 16.95 -31.52 32.50
CA ASN A 316 18.08 -32.39 32.82
C ASN A 316 19.12 -31.76 33.77
N GLY A 317 18.73 -30.77 34.59
CA GLY A 317 19.47 -30.42 35.81
C GLY A 317 20.38 -29.19 35.75
N ALA A 318 20.04 -28.15 35.00
CA ALA A 318 20.71 -26.85 35.13
C ALA A 318 19.70 -25.76 35.56
N GLU A 319 19.64 -25.46 36.85
CA GLU A 319 19.04 -24.21 37.32
C GLU A 319 19.98 -23.05 36.96
N SER A 320 19.62 -22.31 35.92
CA SER A 320 20.28 -21.07 35.52
C SER A 320 19.24 -19.99 35.28
N ALA A 321 19.62 -18.72 35.46
CA ALA A 321 18.78 -17.55 35.16
C ALA A 321 18.27 -17.55 33.70
N ASP A 322 18.94 -18.28 32.81
CA ASP A 322 18.54 -18.48 31.42
C ASP A 322 17.30 -19.40 31.32
N CYS A 323 17.21 -20.47 32.12
CA CYS A 323 16.04 -21.34 32.13
C CYS A 323 14.82 -20.66 32.78
N ASP A 324 15.02 -19.75 33.72
CA ASP A 324 13.92 -18.96 34.31
C ASP A 324 13.38 -17.89 33.35
N TYR A 325 14.25 -17.26 32.55
CA TYR A 325 13.83 -16.36 31.48
C TYR A 325 13.02 -17.10 30.39
N LEU A 326 13.45 -18.31 30.01
CA LEU A 326 12.74 -19.17 29.06
C LEU A 326 11.38 -19.64 29.61
N ARG A 327 11.31 -19.96 30.91
CA ARG A 327 10.05 -20.24 31.60
C ARG A 327 9.15 -19.01 31.58
N GLN A 328 9.64 -17.81 31.89
CA GLN A 328 8.83 -16.58 31.85
C GLN A 328 8.23 -16.29 30.47
N LEU A 329 8.97 -16.55 29.38
CA LEU A 329 8.48 -16.41 27.99
C LEU A 329 7.41 -17.45 27.61
N THR A 330 7.37 -18.59 28.30
CA THR A 330 6.42 -19.70 28.04
C THR A 330 5.28 -19.76 29.05
N SER A 331 5.49 -19.24 30.25
CA SER A 331 4.56 -19.28 31.39
C SER A 331 3.60 -18.10 31.44
N ASP A 332 3.74 -17.11 30.55
CA ASP A 332 2.80 -15.99 30.51
C ASP A 332 2.49 -15.56 29.07
N PRO A 333 1.25 -15.76 28.58
CA PRO A 333 0.75 -14.97 27.48
C PRO A 333 0.43 -13.59 28.05
N HIS A 334 1.39 -12.65 27.98
CA HIS A 334 1.25 -11.28 28.53
C HIS A 334 -0.21 -10.81 28.68
N PRO A 335 -0.75 -10.78 29.91
CA PRO A 335 -2.05 -10.18 30.23
C PRO A 335 -1.98 -8.65 30.32
N ASN A 336 -0.85 -8.04 29.97
CA ASN A 336 -0.60 -6.60 30.17
C ASN A 336 -0.10 -5.90 28.89
N SER A 337 -0.69 -6.22 27.74
CA SER A 337 -0.78 -5.18 26.72
C SER A 337 -1.83 -4.14 27.17
N PRO A 338 -1.71 -2.86 26.79
CA PRO A 338 -2.70 -1.82 27.10
C PRO A 338 -4.15 -2.16 26.65
N VAL A 339 -4.33 -3.26 25.90
CA VAL A 339 -5.61 -3.74 25.38
C VAL A 339 -6.44 -4.51 26.43
N GLN A 340 -5.85 -5.09 27.48
CA GLN A 340 -6.63 -5.87 28.46
C GLN A 340 -7.20 -5.08 29.66
N GLN A 341 -6.69 -3.88 29.97
CA GLN A 341 -7.25 -3.06 31.06
C GLN A 341 -8.67 -2.54 30.77
N TYR A 342 -9.14 -2.60 29.53
CA TYR A 342 -10.50 -2.19 29.17
C TYR A 342 -11.56 -3.30 29.26
N TRP A 343 -11.18 -4.58 29.35
CA TRP A 343 -12.12 -5.69 29.11
C TRP A 343 -12.44 -6.59 30.31
N PHE A 344 -11.68 -6.54 31.41
CA PHE A 344 -11.97 -7.36 32.61
C PHE A 344 -12.01 -6.57 33.93
N GLY A 345 -12.38 -5.30 33.86
CA GLY A 345 -12.67 -4.47 35.03
C GLY A 345 -14.07 -4.71 35.60
N PHE A 346 -14.38 -5.92 36.08
CA PHE A 346 -15.44 -6.14 37.07
C PHE A 346 -15.02 -7.28 37.99
N THR A 347 -14.41 -6.92 39.12
CA THR A 347 -14.50 -7.72 40.34
C THR A 347 -15.99 -7.72 40.73
N PRO A 348 -16.65 -8.87 40.90
CA PRO A 348 -18.01 -8.88 41.41
C PRO A 348 -18.00 -8.35 42.85
N LEU A 349 -18.82 -7.34 43.13
CA LEU A 349 -19.19 -7.02 44.50
C LEU A 349 -19.83 -8.27 45.12
N PRO A 350 -19.57 -8.58 46.40
CA PRO A 350 -20.24 -9.68 47.07
C PRO A 350 -21.76 -9.41 47.07
N GLU A 351 -22.53 -10.36 46.54
CA GLU A 351 -24.00 -10.31 46.63
C GLU A 351 -24.41 -10.31 48.11
N ASP A 352 -25.15 -9.27 48.50
CA ASP A 352 -25.88 -9.25 49.75
C ASP A 352 -26.82 -10.45 49.81
N ASN A 353 -26.65 -11.24 50.86
CA ASN A 353 -27.45 -12.41 51.19
C ASN A 353 -28.83 -11.95 51.72
N PRO A 354 -29.97 -12.43 51.20
CA PRO A 354 -31.24 -12.23 51.87
C PRO A 354 -31.39 -13.26 53.00
N ALA A 355 -31.20 -12.80 54.24
CA ALA A 355 -31.77 -13.39 55.45
C ALA A 355 -32.07 -12.27 56.46
#